data_AF-A0A259JZN1-F1
#
_entry.id   AF-A0A259JZN1-F1
#
_cell.length_a   1.000
_cell.length_b   1.000
_cell.length_c   1.000
_cell.angle_alpha   90.00
_cell.angle_beta   90.00
_cell.angle_gamma   90.00
#
_symmetry.space_group_name_H-M   'P 1'
#
loop_
_entity.id
_entity.type
_entity.pdbx_description
1 polymer ?
#
loop_
_entity_poly.entity_id
_entity_poly.type
_entity_poly.pdbx_seq_one_letter_code
_entity_poly.pdbx_strand_id
1 'polypeptide(L)'
;ALLADLAGRVIVAHGASIEREALQGAVRKLFGLALPIRSICTLAIERYLSPNLVGSGPYRLGAARVRHGLPPYDAHDALTDALAAAELFLAQFARLPADIRIGTLEGMAVRR
;
A
#
# COMPACT_ATOMS: atom_id res chain seq x y z
N ALA A 1 -18.57 -12.66 -0.54
CA ALA A 1 -17.82 -12.11 -1.69
C ALA A 1 -16.46 -11.61 -1.21
N LEU A 2 -16.33 -10.40 -0.64
CA LEU A 2 -15.04 -9.78 -0.31
C LEU A 2 -14.01 -10.66 0.43
N LEU A 3 -14.39 -11.35 1.51
CA LEU A 3 -13.43 -12.19 2.24
C LEU A 3 -12.90 -13.36 1.40
N ALA A 4 -13.71 -13.89 0.48
CA ALA A 4 -13.26 -14.92 -0.46
C ALA A 4 -12.32 -14.32 -1.51
N ASP A 5 -12.58 -13.09 -1.98
CA ASP A 5 -11.73 -12.40 -2.95
C ASP A 5 -10.34 -12.08 -2.36
N LEU A 6 -10.28 -11.79 -1.07
CA LEU A 6 -9.04 -11.50 -0.33
C LEU A 6 -8.29 -12.76 0.13
N ALA A 7 -8.95 -13.91 0.18
CA ALA A 7 -8.35 -15.15 0.69
C ALA A 7 -7.11 -15.55 -0.14
N GLY A 8 -5.98 -15.77 0.56
CA GLY A 8 -4.71 -16.15 -0.06
C GLY A 8 -3.98 -15.02 -0.80
N ARG A 9 -4.48 -13.78 -0.77
CA ARG A 9 -3.86 -12.63 -1.44
C ARG A 9 -3.18 -11.69 -0.46
N VAL A 10 -2.30 -10.85 -1.00
CA VAL A 10 -1.65 -9.75 -0.25
C VAL A 10 -2.23 -8.44 -0.77
N ILE A 11 -2.75 -7.62 0.14
CA ILE A 11 -3.33 -6.32 -0.21
C ILE A 11 -2.22 -5.32 -0.49
N VAL A 12 -2.30 -4.57 -1.58
CA VAL A 12 -1.40 -3.44 -1.86
C VAL A 12 -2.18 -2.16 -1.64
N ALA A 13 -1.67 -1.25 -0.82
CA ALA A 13 -2.32 0.04 -0.54
C ALA A 13 -1.31 1.15 -0.21
N HIS A 14 -1.72 2.39 -0.45
CA HIS A 14 -0.94 3.57 -0.09
C HIS A 14 -1.35 4.06 1.31
N GLY A 15 -0.77 3.46 2.34
CA GLY A 15 -1.22 3.64 3.73
C GLY A 15 -1.79 2.38 4.39
N ALA A 16 -1.37 1.20 3.91
CA ALA A 16 -1.94 -0.13 4.18
C ALA A 16 -2.30 -0.50 5.64
N SER A 17 -1.78 0.21 6.64
CA SER A 17 -2.23 0.05 8.04
C SER A 17 -3.68 0.47 8.22
N ILE A 18 -4.11 1.56 7.57
CA ILE A 18 -5.47 2.10 7.69
C ILE A 18 -6.47 1.10 7.12
N GLU A 19 -6.20 0.56 5.93
CA GLU A 19 -7.06 -0.42 5.26
C GLU A 19 -7.12 -1.72 6.07
N ARG A 20 -5.96 -2.18 6.60
CA ARG A 20 -5.90 -3.38 7.45
C ARG A 20 -6.73 -3.21 8.71
N GLU A 21 -6.61 -2.07 9.39
CA GLU A 21 -7.36 -1.78 10.62
C GLU A 21 -8.87 -1.66 10.35
N ALA A 22 -9.26 -1.01 9.26
CA ALA A 22 -10.66 -0.90 8.84
C ALA A 22 -11.27 -2.29 8.56
N LEU A 23 -10.59 -3.11 7.77
CA LEU A 23 -11.05 -4.47 7.45
C LEU A 23 -11.09 -5.34 8.71
N GLN A 24 -10.07 -5.28 9.56
CA GLN A 24 -10.02 -6.02 10.82
C GLN A 24 -11.14 -5.58 11.78
N GLY A 25 -11.47 -4.29 11.81
CA GLY A 25 -12.59 -3.74 12.58
C GLY A 25 -13.94 -4.25 12.06
N ALA A 26 -14.15 -4.25 10.74
CA ALA A 26 -15.36 -4.75 10.12
C ALA A 26 -15.56 -6.26 10.38
N VAL A 27 -14.50 -7.06 10.21
CA VAL A 27 -14.56 -8.50 10.46
C VAL A 27 -14.84 -8.82 11.92
N ARG A 28 -14.22 -8.09 12.86
CA ARG A 28 -14.50 -8.28 14.28
C ARG A 28 -15.95 -7.94 14.63
N LYS A 29 -16.51 -6.87 14.06
CA LYS A 29 -17.91 -6.47 14.30
C LYS A 29 -18.91 -7.45 13.72
N LEU A 30 -18.65 -7.98 12.51
CA LEU A 30 -19.60 -8.84 11.80
C LEU A 30 -19.50 -10.31 12.20
N PHE A 31 -18.29 -10.79 12.51
CA PHE A 31 -18.02 -12.22 12.69
C PHE A 31 -17.37 -12.55 14.05
N GLY A 32 -16.96 -11.56 14.84
CA GLY A 32 -16.26 -11.81 16.11
C GLY A 32 -14.84 -12.39 15.94
N LEU A 33 -14.28 -12.34 14.73
CA LEU A 33 -13.01 -12.98 14.38
C LEU A 33 -11.88 -11.97 14.13
N ALA A 34 -10.64 -12.47 14.18
CA ALA A 34 -9.47 -11.79 13.65
C ALA A 34 -8.89 -12.56 12.46
N LEU A 35 -8.52 -11.85 11.39
CA LEU A 35 -7.97 -12.46 10.18
C LEU A 35 -6.50 -12.08 10.00
N PRO A 36 -5.67 -12.99 9.50
CA PRO A 36 -4.28 -12.70 9.16
C PRO A 36 -4.21 -11.89 7.86
N ILE A 37 -4.67 -10.64 7.89
CA ILE A 37 -4.69 -9.75 6.72
C ILE A 37 -3.26 -9.33 6.40
N ARG A 38 -2.76 -9.81 5.27
CA ARG A 38 -1.44 -9.50 4.73
C ARG A 38 -1.50 -8.27 3.84
N SER A 39 -0.56 -7.34 4.00
CA SER A 39 -0.53 -6.14 3.17
C SER A 39 0.88 -5.59 2.92
N ILE A 40 1.03 -4.93 1.78
CA ILE A 40 2.22 -4.18 1.34
C ILE A 40 1.84 -2.70 1.24
N CYS A 41 2.71 -1.85 1.81
CA CYS A 41 2.47 -0.41 1.87
C CYS A 41 3.37 0.34 0.89
N THR A 42 2.79 0.89 -0.19
CA THR A 42 3.56 1.67 -1.19
C THR A 42 4.16 2.94 -0.60
N LEU A 43 3.55 3.49 0.45
CA LEU A 43 4.09 4.60 1.22
C LEU A 43 5.37 4.20 1.98
N ALA A 44 5.42 3.00 2.54
CA ALA A 44 6.61 2.50 3.23
C ALA A 44 7.75 2.22 2.24
N ILE A 45 7.43 1.63 1.09
CA ILE A 45 8.39 1.41 0.01
C ILE A 45 8.92 2.76 -0.50
N GLU A 46 8.06 3.77 -0.66
CA GLU A 46 8.50 5.09 -1.11
C GLU A 46 9.48 5.73 -0.11
N ARG A 47 9.23 5.59 1.19
CA ARG A 47 10.16 6.04 2.24
C ARG A 47 11.49 5.29 2.21
N TYR A 48 11.48 4.02 1.84
CA TYR A 48 12.69 3.24 1.67
C TYR A 48 13.48 3.70 0.44
N LEU A 49 12.81 3.91 -0.70
CA LEU A 49 13.45 4.31 -1.96
C LEU A 49 13.90 5.78 -1.98
N SER A 50 13.23 6.65 -1.21
CA SER A 50 13.49 8.09 -1.17
C SER A 50 13.55 8.61 0.28
N PRO A 51 14.52 8.17 1.10
CA PRO A 51 14.53 8.43 2.55
C PRO A 51 14.76 9.89 2.93
N ASN A 52 15.29 10.70 2.01
CA ASN A 52 15.74 12.07 2.29
C ASN A 52 14.68 13.15 1.97
N LEU A 53 13.45 12.78 1.61
CA LEU A 53 12.41 13.78 1.33
C LEU A 53 11.89 14.38 2.64
N VAL A 54 11.80 15.71 2.67
CA VAL A 54 11.36 16.48 3.82
C VAL A 54 9.83 16.54 3.90
N GLY A 55 9.28 16.26 5.08
CA GLY A 55 7.84 16.31 5.34
C GLY A 55 7.06 15.11 4.78
N SER A 56 5.73 15.15 4.91
CA SER A 56 4.83 14.09 4.44
C SER A 56 4.30 14.32 3.02
N GLY A 57 4.26 15.57 2.57
CA GLY A 57 3.72 15.98 1.26
C GLY A 57 4.31 15.19 0.09
N PRO A 58 5.64 15.07 -0.04
CA PRO A 58 6.26 14.32 -1.12
C PRO A 58 5.87 12.84 -1.13
N TYR A 59 5.56 12.25 0.02
CA TYR A 59 5.23 10.83 0.11
C TYR A 59 3.75 10.52 -0.21
N ARG A 60 2.89 11.52 -0.41
CA ARG A 60 1.49 11.30 -0.81
C ARG A 60 1.43 10.60 -2.17
N LEU A 61 0.39 9.79 -2.39
CA LEU A 61 0.22 8.94 -3.57
C LEU A 61 0.49 9.66 -4.89
N GLY A 62 -0.17 10.79 -5.14
CA GLY A 62 0.03 11.57 -6.36
C GLY A 62 1.47 12.09 -6.53
N ALA A 63 2.06 12.61 -5.46
CA ALA A 63 3.45 13.11 -5.50
C ALA A 63 4.47 11.99 -5.72
N ALA A 64 4.24 10.81 -5.13
CA ALA A 64 5.04 9.62 -5.38
C ALA A 64 4.93 9.18 -6.85
N ARG A 65 3.71 9.08 -7.39
CA ARG A 65 3.47 8.73 -8.80
C ARG A 65 4.21 9.62 -9.79
N VAL A 66 4.20 10.94 -9.57
CA VAL A 66 4.94 11.90 -10.40
C VAL A 66 6.44 11.59 -10.43
N ARG A 67 7.05 11.21 -9.30
CA ARG A 67 8.48 10.84 -9.25
C ARG A 67 8.82 9.54 -9.98
N HIS A 68 7.83 8.66 -10.16
CA HIS A 68 7.99 7.44 -10.95
C HIS A 68 7.51 7.61 -12.41
N GLY A 69 7.23 8.85 -12.85
CA GLY A 69 6.84 9.15 -14.23
C GLY A 69 5.46 8.62 -14.62
N LEU A 70 4.59 8.33 -13.65
CA LEU A 70 3.25 7.82 -13.89
C LEU A 70 2.28 8.97 -14.22
N PRO A 71 1.27 8.73 -15.08
CA PRO A 71 0.28 9.75 -15.43
C PRO A 71 -0.54 10.18 -14.20
N PRO A 72 -1.00 11.44 -14.16
CA PRO A 72 -1.84 11.92 -13.07
C PRO A 72 -3.21 11.23 -13.10
N TYR A 73 -3.76 11.00 -11.92
CA TYR A 73 -5.17 10.70 -11.73
C TYR A 73 -5.80 11.83 -10.94
N ASP A 74 -7.10 12.07 -11.18
CA ASP A 74 -7.89 12.86 -10.26
C ASP A 74 -7.97 12.13 -8.92
N ALA A 75 -7.73 12.87 -7.84
CA ALA A 75 -7.81 12.32 -6.50
C ALA A 75 -9.27 12.16 -6.05
N HIS A 76 -9.47 11.44 -4.95
CA HIS A 76 -10.71 11.36 -4.14
C HIS A 76 -11.73 10.27 -4.52
N ASP A 77 -11.36 9.32 -5.37
CA ASP A 77 -12.15 8.11 -5.61
C ASP A 77 -11.37 6.86 -5.20
N ALA A 78 -12.02 5.97 -4.43
CA ALA A 78 -11.37 4.80 -3.84
C ALA A 78 -10.90 3.78 -4.90
N LEU A 79 -11.63 3.64 -6.01
CA LEU A 79 -11.24 2.76 -7.11
C LEU A 79 -10.01 3.32 -7.82
N THR A 80 -10.03 4.62 -8.11
CA THR A 80 -8.91 5.33 -8.75
C THR A 80 -7.67 5.29 -7.88
N ASP A 81 -7.80 5.52 -6.56
CA ASP A 81 -6.69 5.42 -5.60
C ASP A 81 -6.12 4.00 -5.52
N ALA A 82 -6.96 2.96 -5.63
CA ALA A 82 -6.51 1.57 -5.64
C ALA A 82 -5.71 1.23 -6.91
N LEU A 83 -6.18 1.66 -8.08
CA LEU A 83 -5.44 1.53 -9.35
C LEU A 83 -4.13 2.32 -9.29
N ALA A 84 -4.20 3.55 -8.76
CA ALA A 84 -3.07 4.44 -8.63
C ALA A 84 -1.97 3.84 -7.72
N ALA A 85 -2.37 3.17 -6.63
CA ALA A 85 -1.46 2.45 -5.74
C ALA A 85 -0.88 1.19 -6.38
N ALA A 86 -1.66 0.45 -7.17
CA ALA A 86 -1.21 -0.74 -7.88
C ALA A 86 -0.13 -0.42 -8.92
N GLU A 87 -0.34 0.61 -9.76
CA GLU A 87 0.66 1.07 -10.72
C GLU A 87 1.93 1.59 -10.04
N LEU A 88 1.76 2.38 -8.97
CA LEU A 88 2.90 2.85 -8.18
C LEU A 88 3.71 1.69 -7.61
N PHE A 89 3.04 0.65 -7.09
CA PHE A 89 3.71 -0.55 -6.59
C PHE A 89 4.55 -1.23 -7.68
N LEU A 90 4.00 -1.41 -8.89
CA LEU A 90 4.75 -2.01 -10.00
C LEU A 90 5.99 -1.18 -10.36
N ALA A 91 5.86 0.14 -10.41
CA ALA A 91 6.99 1.03 -10.67
C ALA A 91 8.05 0.99 -9.56
N GLN A 92 7.62 0.95 -8.29
CA GLN A 92 8.51 0.81 -7.14
C GLN A 92 9.20 -0.56 -7.12
N PHE A 93 8.47 -1.63 -7.45
CA PHE A 93 8.98 -3.00 -7.47
C PHE A 93 10.13 -3.16 -8.47
N ALA A 94 10.04 -2.50 -9.63
CA ALA A 94 11.13 -2.48 -10.61
C ALA A 94 12.42 -1.79 -10.11
N ARG A 95 12.35 -1.02 -9.01
CA ARG A 95 13.49 -0.30 -8.41
C ARG A 95 14.02 -0.96 -7.14
N LEU A 96 13.34 -2.00 -6.65
CA LEU A 96 13.77 -2.76 -5.49
C LEU A 96 14.83 -3.82 -5.88
N PRO A 97 15.62 -4.33 -4.92
CA PRO A 97 16.56 -5.42 -5.18
C PRO A 97 15.87 -6.64 -5.80
N ALA A 98 16.53 -7.28 -6.76
CA ALA A 98 15.95 -8.40 -7.52
C ALA A 98 15.63 -9.64 -6.65
N ASP A 99 16.30 -9.78 -5.51
CA ASP A 99 16.12 -10.88 -4.54
C ASP A 99 15.16 -10.52 -3.40
N ILE A 100 14.45 -9.39 -3.50
CA ILE A 100 13.53 -8.96 -2.46
C ILE A 100 12.42 -9.98 -2.25
N ARG A 101 12.18 -10.33 -0.98
CA ARG A 101 11.13 -11.28 -0.60
C ARG A 101 9.85 -10.54 -0.24
N ILE A 102 8.70 -11.15 -0.50
CA ILE A 102 7.39 -10.61 -0.11
C ILE A 102 7.36 -10.30 1.40
N GLY A 103 7.86 -11.20 2.24
CA GLY A 103 7.92 -10.98 3.69
C GLY A 103 8.73 -9.75 4.11
N THR A 104 9.73 -9.35 3.32
CA THR A 104 10.48 -8.10 3.55
C THR A 104 9.58 -6.89 3.28
N LEU A 105 8.80 -6.91 2.19
CA LEU A 105 7.88 -5.82 1.84
C LEU A 105 6.73 -5.69 2.83
N GLU A 106 6.19 -6.80 3.31
CA GLU A 106 5.16 -6.82 4.37
C GLU A 106 5.70 -6.27 5.70
N GLY A 107 6.99 -6.49 5.98
CA GLY A 107 7.67 -5.96 7.16
C GLY A 107 8.05 -4.47 7.09
N MET A 108 7.92 -3.82 5.92
CA MET A 108 8.20 -2.39 5.78
C MET A 108 7.11 -1.57 6.46
N ALA A 109 7.39 -1.08 7.67
CA ALA A 109 6.49 -0.18 8.38
C ALA A 109 6.83 1.29 8.08
N VAL A 110 5.80 2.10 7.88
CA VAL A 110 5.94 3.56 8.01
C VAL A 110 6.16 3.85 9.49
N ARG A 111 7.41 4.09 9.90
CA ARG A 111 7.70 4.61 11.24
C ARG A 111 6.95 5.94 11.38
N ARG A 112 6.09 6.04 12.40
CA ARG A 112 5.44 7.30 12.76
C ARG A 112 6.47 8.31 13.25
#